data_AF-A0AAW8TBN5-F1
#
_entry.id   AF-A0AAW8TBN5-F1
#
_cell.length_a   1.000
_cell.length_b   1.000
_cell.length_c   1.000
_cell.angle_alpha   90.00
_cell.angle_beta   90.00
_cell.angle_gamma   90.00
#
_symmetry.space_group_name_H-M   'P 1'
#
loop_
_entity.id
_entity.type
_entity.pdbx_description
1 polymer ?
#
loop_
_entity_poly.entity_id
_entity_poly.type
_entity_poly.pdbx_seq_one_letter_code
_entity_poly.pdbx_strand_id
1 'polypeptide(L)' 'MNKKIIDDFSTCRNDVEKLIDELINETLAIFDSYEEAIQAIRQLKYNLTGPIGFLIIEESIKKIESIALKKATK' A
#
# COMPACT_ATOMS: atom_id res chain seq x y z
N MET A 1 25.68 15.96 -3.85
CA MET A 1 24.24 15.67 -3.61
C MET A 1 23.84 16.39 -2.32
N ASN A 2 22.80 17.22 -2.34
CA ASN A 2 22.43 18.03 -1.18
C ASN A 2 21.77 17.13 -0.11
N LYS A 3 22.40 17.00 1.06
CA LYS A 3 21.93 16.14 2.16
C LYS A 3 20.47 16.42 2.55
N LYS A 4 20.08 17.70 2.56
CA LYS A 4 18.71 18.12 2.86
C LYS A 4 17.69 17.53 1.88
N ILE A 5 18.01 17.50 0.59
CA ILE A 5 17.10 16.94 -0.44
C ILE A 5 16.87 15.44 -0.21
N ILE A 6 17.91 14.70 0.22
CA ILE A 6 17.79 13.27 0.52
C ILE A 6 16.94 13.04 1.76
N ASP A 7 17.14 13.84 2.80
CA ASP A 7 16.42 13.74 4.08
C ASP A 7 14.92 14.08 3.86
N ASP A 8 14.64 15.15 3.11
CA ASP A 8 13.28 15.55 2.74
C ASP A 8 12.58 14.46 1.90
N PHE A 9 13.28 13.90 0.92
CA PHE A 9 12.76 12.79 0.10
C PHE A 9 12.50 11.52 0.93
N SER A 10 13.40 11.20 1.85
CA SER A 10 13.26 10.03 2.74
C SER A 10 12.05 10.18 3.66
N THR A 11 11.81 11.39 4.16
CA THR A 11 10.60 11.70 4.94
C THR A 11 9.35 11.49 4.11
N CYS A 12 9.31 12.06 2.90
CA CYS A 12 8.20 11.88 1.97
C CYS A 12 7.92 10.39 1.66
N ARG A 13 8.97 9.59 1.40
CA ARG A 13 8.84 8.15 1.19
C ARG A 13 8.22 7.45 2.41
N ASN A 14 8.73 7.74 3.60
CA ASN A 14 8.22 7.12 4.83
C ASN A 14 6.74 7.46 5.08
N ASP A 15 6.31 8.68 4.75
CA ASP A 15 4.92 9.06 4.90
C ASP A 15 4.02 8.36 3.88
N VAL A 16 4.48 8.16 2.65
CA VAL A 16 3.78 7.32 1.66
C VAL A 16 3.70 5.85 2.12
N GLU A 17 4.78 5.31 2.69
CA GLU A 17 4.80 3.94 3.23
C GLU A 17 3.78 3.76 4.36
N LYS A 18 3.65 4.74 5.26
CA LYS A 18 2.63 4.75 6.32
C LYS A 18 1.22 4.77 5.75
N LEU A 19 0.95 5.62 4.76
CA LEU A 19 -0.36 5.68 4.11
C LEU A 19 -0.74 4.34 3.46
N ILE A 20 0.23 3.66 2.84
CA ILE A 20 0.03 2.31 2.31
C ILE A 20 -0.31 1.32 3.43
N ASP A 21 0.42 1.36 4.54
CA ASP A 21 0.17 0.45 5.68
C ASP A 21 -1.20 0.71 6.32
N GLU A 22 -1.60 1.97 6.48
CA GLU A 22 -2.93 2.36 6.97
C GLU A 22 -4.03 1.85 6.04
N LEU A 23 -3.91 2.08 4.73
CA LEU A 23 -4.85 1.58 3.72
C LEU A 23 -5.01 0.06 3.81
N ILE A 24 -3.91 -0.68 3.89
CA ILE A 24 -3.93 -2.14 4.00
C ILE A 24 -4.63 -2.57 5.29
N ASN A 25 -4.28 -1.96 6.43
CA ASN A 25 -4.82 -2.33 7.73
C ASN A 25 -6.33 -2.08 7.80
N GLU A 26 -6.80 -0.93 7.33
CA GLU A 26 -8.24 -0.62 7.24
C GLU A 26 -8.96 -1.61 6.33
N THR A 27 -8.38 -1.91 5.16
CA THR A 27 -8.97 -2.86 4.21
C THR A 27 -9.06 -4.26 4.82
N LEU A 28 -7.99 -4.75 5.44
CA LEU A 28 -7.96 -6.09 6.07
C LEU A 28 -8.81 -6.17 7.35
N ALA A 29 -9.19 -5.04 7.95
CA ALA A 29 -10.14 -5.00 9.05
C ALA A 29 -11.60 -5.07 8.59
N ILE A 30 -11.88 -4.68 7.34
CA ILE A 30 -13.22 -4.65 6.75
C ILE A 30 -13.56 -5.95 6.04
N PHE A 31 -12.60 -6.56 5.34
CA PHE A 31 -12.82 -7.74 4.50
C PHE A 31 -12.27 -9.02 5.14
N ASP A 32 -13.04 -10.10 5.06
CA ASP A 32 -12.71 -11.39 5.69
C ASP A 32 -11.67 -12.19 4.89
N SER A 33 -11.43 -11.83 3.63
CA SER A 33 -10.46 -12.48 2.76
C SER A 33 -9.47 -11.51 2.11
N TYR A 34 -8.25 -12.02 1.87
CA TYR A 34 -7.23 -11.27 1.13
C TYR A 34 -7.66 -10.95 -0.31
N GLU A 35 -8.44 -11.83 -0.94
CA GLU A 35 -8.94 -11.62 -2.30
C GLU A 35 -9.91 -10.45 -2.37
N GLU A 36 -10.87 -10.36 -1.43
CA GLU A 36 -11.79 -9.23 -1.31
C GLU A 36 -11.06 -7.93 -1.00
N ALA A 37 -10.07 -7.98 -0.10
CA ALA A 37 -9.23 -6.82 0.22
C ALA A 37 -8.47 -6.30 -1.02
N ILE A 38 -7.86 -7.20 -1.79
CA ILE A 38 -7.16 -6.84 -3.04
C ILE A 38 -8.14 -6.23 -4.05
N GLN A 39 -9.33 -6.81 -4.21
CA GLN A 39 -10.33 -6.27 -5.12
C GLN A 39 -10.78 -4.87 -4.68
N ALA A 40 -11.01 -4.63 -3.39
CA ALA A 40 -11.36 -3.33 -2.86
C ALA A 40 -10.27 -2.28 -3.17
N ILE A 41 -9.00 -2.60 -2.94
CA ILE A 41 -7.87 -1.71 -3.27
C ILE A 41 -7.79 -1.44 -4.77
N ARG A 42 -8.04 -2.44 -5.63
CA ARG A 42 -8.09 -2.23 -7.09
C ARG A 42 -9.17 -1.25 -7.53
N GLN A 43 -10.30 -1.19 -6.81
CA GLN A 43 -11.37 -0.22 -7.10
C GLN A 43 -10.97 1.22 -6.73
N LEU A 44 -9.98 1.42 -5.87
CA LEU A 44 -9.51 2.77 -5.53
C LEU A 44 -8.88 3.50 -6.71
N LYS A 45 -8.59 2.83 -7.84
CA LYS A 45 -8.11 3.47 -9.08
C LYS A 45 -9.01 4.60 -9.59
N TYR A 46 -10.28 4.61 -9.19
CA TYR A 46 -11.22 5.68 -9.53
C TYR A 46 -11.05 6.94 -8.67
N ASN A 47 -10.41 6.81 -7.50
CA ASN A 47 -10.14 7.89 -6.55
C ASN A 47 -8.65 8.28 -6.54
N LEU A 48 -7.76 7.30 -6.62
CA LEU A 48 -6.31 7.43 -6.67
C LEU A 48 -5.84 7.31 -8.12
N THR A 49 -5.80 8.45 -8.80
CA THR A 49 -5.41 8.53 -10.21
C THR A 49 -3.96 8.98 -10.40
N GLY A 50 -3.45 8.77 -11.62
CA GLY A 50 -2.09 9.16 -11.98
C GLY A 50 -0.99 8.22 -11.47
N PRO A 51 0.29 8.52 -11.75
CA PRO A 51 1.40 7.60 -11.51
C PRO A 51 1.60 7.24 -10.03
N ILE A 52 1.40 8.21 -9.13
CA ILE A 52 1.55 7.99 -7.68
C ILE A 52 0.38 7.18 -7.13
N GLY A 53 -0.86 7.46 -7.57
CA GLY A 53 -2.03 6.66 -7.19
C GLY A 53 -1.88 5.19 -7.62
N PHE A 54 -1.41 4.99 -8.86
CA PHE A 54 -1.11 3.64 -9.36
C PHE A 54 -0.03 2.94 -8.52
N LEU A 55 1.05 3.64 -8.18
CA LEU A 55 2.11 3.08 -7.34
C LEU A 55 1.60 2.67 -5.96
N ILE A 56 0.79 3.50 -5.32
CA ILE A 56 0.19 3.20 -4.01
C ILE A 56 -0.68 1.94 -4.09
N ILE A 57 -1.53 1.81 -5.12
CA ILE A 57 -2.39 0.65 -5.33
C ILE A 57 -1.55 -0.64 -5.50
N GLU A 58 -0.56 -0.62 -6.40
CA GLU A 58 0.28 -1.79 -6.68
C GLU A 58 1.10 -2.23 -5.47
N GLU A 59 1.73 -1.29 -4.76
CA GLU A 59 2.51 -1.61 -3.56
C GLU A 59 1.62 -2.12 -2.42
N SER A 60 0.39 -1.63 -2.31
CA SER A 60 -0.57 -2.12 -1.33
C SER A 60 -0.97 -3.58 -1.60
N ILE A 61 -1.26 -3.91 -2.87
CA ILE A 61 -1.61 -5.27 -3.29
C ILE A 61 -0.45 -6.24 -3.02
N LYS A 62 0.77 -5.89 -3.44
CA LYS A 62 1.96 -6.73 -3.20
C LYS A 62 2.20 -7.02 -1.72
N LYS A 63 1.98 -6.03 -0.85
CA LYS A 63 2.11 -6.21 0.60
C LYS A 63 1.05 -7.19 1.12
N ILE A 64 -0.21 -7.09 0.68
CA ILE A 64 -1.27 -8.04 1.06
C ILE A 64 -0.93 -9.46 0.60
N GLU A 65 -0.49 -9.62 -0.65
CA GLU A 65 -0.06 -10.92 -1.18
C GLU A 65 1.09 -11.50 -0.35
N SER A 66 2.08 -10.67 0.02
CA SER A 66 3.18 -11.09 0.90
C SER A 66 2.68 -11.54 2.29
N ILE A 67 1.71 -10.84 2.88
CA ILE A 67 1.10 -11.22 4.16
C ILE A 67 0.37 -12.57 4.02
N ALA A 68 -0.42 -12.73 2.96
CA ALA A 68 -1.15 -13.96 2.68
C ALA A 68 -0.21 -15.17 2.56
N LEU A 69 0.86 -15.04 1.78
CA LEU A 69 1.89 -16.08 1.63
C LEU A 69 2.57 -16.44 2.95
N LYS A 70 2.89 -15.44 3.79
CA LYS A 70 3.50 -15.64 5.11
C LYS A 70 2.56 -16.31 6.11
N LYS A 71 1.24 -16.10 6.00
CA LYS A 71 0.26 -16.80 6.86
C LYS A 71 -0.05 -18.20 6.38
N ALA A 72 -0.03 -18.46 5.07
CA ALA A 72 -0.27 -19.80 4.51
C ALA A 72 0.89 -20.79 4.78
N THR A 73 2.08 -20.28 5.13
CA THR A 73 3.27 -21.08 5.40
C THR A 73 3.51 -21.34 6.91
N LYS A 74 2.62 -20.85 7.78
CA LYS A 74 2.60 -21.13 9.22
C LYS A 74 1.44 -22.04 9.58
#